data_AF-A0A7J2RAN3-F1
#
_entry.id   AF-A0A7J2RAN3-F1
#
_cell.length_a   1.000
_cell.length_b   1.000
_cell.length_c   1.000
_cell.angle_alpha   90.00
_cell.angle_beta   90.00
_cell.angle_gamma   90.00
#
_symmetry.space_group_name_H-M   'P 1'
#
loop_
_entity.id
_entity.type
_entity.pdbx_description
1 polymer ?
#
loop_
_entity_poly.entity_id
_entity_poly.type
_entity_poly.pdbx_seq_one_letter_code
_entity_poly.pdbx_strand_id
1 'polypeptide(L)'
;MPDQEKTLMKQFEDQTGKHAVWRGKKTKGYQDWKDKLDKKTSKILTKQVLKSKNSTELNLLISKFTKMEARLEILENAVFGNIKKKQRKKISEGHILRIIKTIYKSNERKMGNFILISDLTEKIKDYLPWSTEQIHEQIYKLFMEYKVDIQPGKQKSGQSLKRDGKIFVWFALKNNS
;
A
#
# COMPACT_ATOMS: atom_id res chain seq x y z
N MET A 1 -0.31 7.37 14.37
CA MET A 1 0.88 7.72 15.19
C MET A 1 1.77 6.49 15.17
N PRO A 2 2.91 6.51 14.45
CA PRO A 2 3.79 5.36 14.35
C PRO A 2 4.31 4.98 15.74
N ASP A 3 4.29 3.70 16.09
CA ASP A 3 4.42 3.19 17.47
C ASP A 3 5.71 3.62 18.19
N GLN A 4 6.78 3.89 17.45
CA GLN A 4 8.04 4.41 17.99
C GLN A 4 7.89 5.80 18.65
N GLU A 5 7.01 6.65 18.13
CA GLU A 5 6.82 8.00 18.66
C GLU A 5 6.10 7.99 20.02
N LYS A 6 5.18 7.04 20.22
CA LYS A 6 4.51 6.86 21.53
C LYS A 6 5.51 6.40 22.59
N THR A 7 6.43 5.51 22.24
CA THR A 7 7.47 5.03 23.17
C THR A 7 8.40 6.15 23.60
N LEU A 8 8.84 7.01 22.67
CA LEU A 8 9.70 8.16 22.99
C LEU A 8 8.99 9.19 23.86
N MET A 9 7.70 9.46 23.60
CA MET A 9 6.89 10.34 24.44
C MET A 9 6.80 9.82 25.88
N LYS A 10 6.52 8.53 26.05
CA LYS A 10 6.45 7.90 27.38
C LYS A 10 7.79 8.01 28.12
N GLN A 11 8.92 7.75 27.44
CA GLN A 11 10.25 7.88 28.04
C GLN A 11 10.56 9.31 28.50
N PHE A 12 10.15 10.33 27.74
CA PHE A 12 10.30 11.72 28.16
C PHE A 12 9.48 12.04 29.41
N GLU A 13 8.23 11.58 29.46
CA GLU A 13 7.34 11.76 30.60
C GLU A 13 7.89 11.09 31.85
N ASP A 14 8.35 9.84 31.72
CA ASP A 14 8.95 9.06 32.81
C ASP A 14 10.24 9.71 33.35
N GLN A 15 11.06 10.30 32.48
CA GLN A 15 12.35 10.90 32.87
C GLN A 15 12.23 12.31 33.43
N THR A 16 11.28 13.11 32.94
CA THR A 16 11.21 14.54 33.24
C THR A 16 10.02 14.94 34.09
N GLY A 17 9.05 14.04 34.27
CA GLY A 17 7.79 14.32 34.97
C GLY A 17 6.88 15.32 34.22
N LYS A 18 7.19 15.67 32.97
CA LYS A 18 6.46 16.66 32.16
C LYS A 18 5.76 15.97 31.00
N HIS A 19 4.56 16.42 30.67
CA HIS A 19 3.81 15.89 29.53
C HIS A 19 4.50 16.15 28.18
N ALA A 20 4.62 15.11 27.37
CA ALA A 20 5.18 15.19 26.02
C ALA A 20 4.20 15.87 25.04
N VAL A 21 2.90 15.78 25.33
CA VAL A 21 1.82 16.38 24.54
C VAL A 21 0.92 17.22 25.45
N TRP A 22 0.64 18.46 25.05
CA TRP A 22 -0.32 19.34 25.71
C TRP A 22 -1.36 19.83 24.71
N ARG A 23 -2.65 19.65 25.02
CA ARG A 23 -3.78 20.01 24.13
C ARG A 23 -3.62 19.49 22.70
N GLY A 24 -3.17 18.23 22.56
CA GLY A 24 -2.98 17.57 21.27
C GLY A 24 -1.75 18.01 20.46
N LYS A 25 -0.91 18.92 20.99
CA LYS A 25 0.35 19.35 20.35
C LYS A 25 1.55 18.89 21.15
N LYS A 26 2.63 18.49 20.46
CA LYS A 26 3.92 18.17 21.08
C LYS A 26 4.46 19.40 21.81
N THR A 27 4.93 19.21 23.03
CA THR A 27 5.50 20.31 23.81
C THR A 27 6.90 20.65 23.30
N LYS A 28 7.29 21.93 23.41
CA LYS A 28 8.65 22.36 23.05
C LYS A 28 9.72 21.60 23.84
N GLY A 29 9.43 21.30 25.12
CA GLY A 29 10.32 20.51 25.97
C GLY A 29 10.58 19.10 25.46
N TYR A 30 9.54 18.42 24.92
CA TYR A 30 9.71 17.12 24.29
C TYR A 30 10.55 17.21 23.00
N GLN A 31 10.31 18.23 22.18
CA GLN A 31 11.08 18.44 20.95
C GLN A 31 12.56 18.70 21.24
N ASP A 32 12.87 19.60 22.17
CA ASP A 32 14.24 19.92 22.57
C ASP A 32 14.97 18.71 23.19
N TRP A 33 14.25 17.86 23.93
CA TRP A 33 14.79 16.62 24.50
C TRP A 33 15.10 15.58 23.42
N LYS A 34 14.19 15.42 22.45
CA LYS A 34 14.38 14.53 21.30
C LYS A 34 15.57 14.95 20.45
N ASP A 35 15.69 16.24 20.15
CA ASP A 35 16.81 16.79 19.38
C ASP A 35 18.17 16.58 20.10
N LYS A 36 18.18 16.60 21.44
CA LYS A 36 19.38 16.28 22.24
C LYS A 36 19.73 14.80 22.17
N LEU A 37 18.74 13.90 22.19
CA LEU A 37 18.98 12.47 22.01
C LEU A 37 19.58 12.18 20.63
N ASP A 38 19.00 12.75 19.57
CA ASP A 38 19.48 12.53 18.19
C ASP A 38 20.93 13.03 18.01
N LYS A 39 21.26 14.18 18.61
CA LYS A 39 22.65 14.69 18.64
C LYS A 39 23.60 13.80 19.44
N LYS A 40 23.15 13.19 20.54
CA LYS A 40 23.95 12.26 21.35
C LYS A 40 24.22 10.95 20.60
N THR A 41 23.19 10.37 19.97
CA THR A 41 23.30 9.17 19.14
C THR A 41 24.24 9.39 17.97
N SER A 42 24.12 10.53 17.28
CA SER A 42 24.98 10.91 16.15
C SER A 42 26.45 11.03 16.56
N LYS A 43 26.74 11.60 17.74
CA LYS A 43 28.11 11.71 18.30
C LYS A 43 28.72 10.37 18.72
N ILE A 44 27.89 9.43 19.19
CA ILE A 44 28.35 8.09 19.57
C ILE A 44 28.70 7.27 18.33
N LEU A 45 27.86 7.33 17.29
CA LEU A 45 28.11 6.69 15.98
C LEU A 45 29.40 7.23 15.33
N THR A 46 29.60 8.54 15.30
CA THR A 46 30.84 9.13 14.76
C THR A 46 32.08 8.75 15.59
N LYS A 47 31.99 8.71 16.92
CA LYS A 47 33.11 8.24 17.76
C LYS A 47 33.43 6.76 17.60
N GLN A 48 32.43 5.90 17.38
CA GLN A 48 32.66 4.47 17.12
C GLN A 48 33.32 4.25 15.76
N VAL A 49 32.88 4.96 14.72
CA VAL A 49 33.45 4.88 13.36
C VAL A 49 34.90 5.40 13.33
N LEU A 50 35.23 6.43 14.12
CA LEU A 50 36.59 6.98 14.18
C LEU A 50 37.56 6.14 15.03
N LYS A 51 37.08 5.24 15.89
CA LYS A 51 37.93 4.40 16.75
C LYS A 51 38.33 3.06 16.12
N SER A 52 37.65 2.60 15.06
CA SER A 52 38.04 1.38 14.35
C SER A 52 39.14 1.67 13.32
N LYS A 53 40.40 1.74 13.79
CA LYS A 53 41.60 1.74 12.93
C LYS A 53 41.93 0.36 12.32
N ASN A 54 40.97 -0.57 12.27
CA ASN A 54 41.13 -1.84 11.57
C ASN A 54 40.26 -1.82 10.31
N SER A 55 40.84 -1.31 9.22
CA SER A 55 40.24 -1.33 7.88
C SER A 55 39.74 -2.72 7.48
N THR A 56 40.37 -3.78 8.00
CA THR A 56 40.01 -5.19 7.78
C THR A 56 38.64 -5.57 8.35
N GLU A 57 38.28 -5.10 9.55
CA GLU A 57 36.98 -5.40 10.17
C GLU A 57 35.84 -4.63 9.50
N LEU A 58 36.12 -3.38 9.11
CA LEU A 58 35.20 -2.55 8.33
C LEU A 58 34.93 -3.18 6.95
N ASN A 59 35.97 -3.61 6.25
CA ASN A 59 35.83 -4.33 4.98
C ASN A 59 35.08 -5.65 5.15
N LEU A 60 35.30 -6.37 6.26
CA LEU A 60 34.54 -7.59 6.57
C LEU A 60 33.06 -7.28 6.80
N LEU A 61 32.73 -6.22 7.53
CA LEU A 61 31.36 -5.77 7.73
C LEU A 61 30.70 -5.34 6.41
N ILE A 62 31.38 -4.56 5.58
CA ILE A 62 30.90 -4.15 4.25
C ILE A 62 30.66 -5.39 3.36
N SER A 63 31.55 -6.39 3.41
CA SER A 63 31.38 -7.65 2.66
C SER A 63 30.19 -8.48 3.17
N LYS A 64 29.90 -8.44 4.48
CA LYS A 64 28.72 -9.10 5.06
C LYS A 64 27.44 -8.37 4.69
N PHE A 65 27.45 -7.04 4.68
CA PHE A 65 26.32 -6.21 4.27
C PHE A 65 25.96 -6.41 2.80
N THR A 66 26.94 -6.34 1.90
CA THR A 66 26.73 -6.59 0.45
C THR A 66 26.22 -8.00 0.18
N LYS A 67 26.73 -9.03 0.89
CA LYS A 67 26.18 -10.39 0.81
C LYS A 67 24.74 -10.49 1.33
N MET A 68 24.38 -9.71 2.35
CA MET A 68 23.01 -9.63 2.87
C MET A 68 22.08 -8.97 1.87
N GLU A 69 22.47 -7.85 1.25
CA GLU A 69 21.68 -7.17 0.22
C GLU A 69 21.43 -8.08 -0.98
N ALA A 70 22.47 -8.78 -1.48
CA ALA A 70 22.30 -9.76 -2.55
C ALA A 70 21.37 -10.91 -2.15
N ARG A 71 21.43 -11.37 -0.90
CA ARG A 71 20.51 -12.41 -0.38
C ARG A 71 19.08 -11.89 -0.25
N LEU A 72 18.88 -10.64 0.15
CA LEU A 72 17.57 -10.01 0.19
C LEU A 72 17.00 -9.87 -1.22
N GLU A 73 17.80 -9.45 -2.20
CA GLU A 73 17.37 -9.39 -3.59
C GLU A 73 17.00 -10.77 -4.16
N ILE A 74 17.76 -11.82 -3.81
CA ILE A 74 17.42 -13.21 -4.19
C ILE A 74 16.13 -13.67 -3.49
N LEU A 75 15.94 -13.35 -2.21
CA LEU A 75 14.73 -13.69 -1.46
C LEU A 75 13.52 -12.91 -1.98
N GLU A 76 13.66 -11.64 -2.29
CA GLU A 76 12.64 -10.83 -2.95
C GLU A 76 12.29 -11.45 -4.31
N ASN A 77 13.28 -11.82 -5.12
CA ASN A 77 13.03 -12.49 -6.40
C ASN A 77 12.45 -13.90 -6.23
N ALA A 78 12.76 -14.63 -5.16
CA ALA A 78 12.20 -15.97 -4.91
C ALA A 78 10.76 -15.89 -4.37
N VAL A 79 10.48 -14.92 -3.51
CA VAL A 79 9.16 -14.67 -2.92
C VAL A 79 8.24 -14.00 -3.97
N PHE A 80 8.66 -12.88 -4.55
CA PHE A 80 7.87 -12.15 -5.54
C PHE A 80 7.93 -12.75 -6.96
N GLY A 81 9.02 -13.42 -7.34
CA GLY A 81 9.10 -14.10 -8.63
C GLY A 81 8.20 -15.33 -8.71
N ASN A 82 8.00 -16.05 -7.61
CA ASN A 82 7.03 -17.15 -7.55
C ASN A 82 5.57 -16.67 -7.45
N ILE A 83 5.31 -15.53 -6.80
CA ILE A 83 3.99 -14.88 -6.84
C ILE A 83 3.66 -14.41 -8.27
N LYS A 84 4.64 -13.82 -8.98
CA LYS A 84 4.49 -13.43 -10.40
C LYS A 84 4.37 -14.61 -11.37
N LYS A 85 4.99 -15.77 -11.08
CA LYS A 85 4.90 -16.98 -11.91
C LYS A 85 3.63 -17.79 -11.67
N LYS A 86 3.11 -17.88 -10.44
CA LYS A 86 1.84 -18.59 -10.15
C LYS A 86 0.59 -17.80 -10.56
N GLN A 87 0.64 -16.46 -10.61
CA GLN A 87 -0.49 -15.62 -11.09
C GLN A 87 -0.59 -15.47 -12.62
N ARG A 88 0.29 -16.10 -13.41
CA ARG A 88 0.36 -15.91 -14.87
C ARG A 88 -0.21 -17.08 -15.69
N LYS A 89 -1.33 -17.69 -15.28
CA LYS A 89 -2.31 -18.03 -16.33
C LYS A 89 -2.91 -16.71 -16.76
N LYS A 90 -2.32 -16.10 -17.80
CA LYS A 90 -2.76 -14.82 -18.37
C LYS A 90 -4.21 -15.01 -18.82
N ILE A 91 -5.15 -14.67 -17.96
CA ILE A 91 -6.58 -14.79 -18.26
C ILE A 91 -6.84 -13.88 -19.44
N SER A 92 -7.40 -14.43 -20.51
CA SER A 92 -7.63 -13.64 -21.72
C SER A 92 -8.61 -12.51 -21.41
N GLU A 93 -8.37 -11.35 -21.99
CA GLU A 93 -9.22 -10.18 -21.80
C GLU A 93 -10.69 -10.48 -22.15
N GLY A 94 -10.91 -11.30 -23.18
CA GLY A 94 -12.24 -11.77 -23.57
C GLY A 94 -12.93 -12.63 -22.50
N HIS A 95 -12.17 -13.44 -21.75
CA HIS A 95 -12.72 -14.21 -20.63
C HIS A 95 -13.15 -13.28 -19.49
N ILE A 96 -12.32 -12.29 -19.15
CA ILE A 96 -12.64 -11.30 -18.11
C ILE A 96 -13.88 -10.49 -18.50
N LEU A 97 -13.95 -10.01 -19.73
CA LEU A 97 -15.10 -9.26 -20.23
C LEU A 97 -16.37 -10.12 -20.19
N ARG A 98 -16.27 -11.43 -20.47
CA ARG A 98 -17.40 -12.36 -20.36
C ARG A 98 -17.90 -12.46 -18.92
N ILE A 99 -17.00 -12.63 -17.93
CA ILE A 99 -17.36 -12.65 -16.51
C ILE A 99 -18.06 -11.35 -16.12
N ILE A 100 -17.46 -10.19 -16.43
CA ILE A 100 -18.04 -8.87 -16.12
C ILE A 100 -19.42 -8.72 -16.75
N LYS A 101 -19.59 -9.15 -18.01
CA LYS A 101 -20.89 -9.13 -18.70
C LYS A 101 -21.93 -10.01 -18.00
N THR A 102 -21.55 -11.22 -17.60
CA THR A 102 -22.43 -12.15 -16.88
C THR A 102 -22.87 -11.57 -15.53
N ILE A 103 -21.93 -11.07 -14.74
CA ILE A 103 -22.21 -10.46 -13.43
C ILE A 103 -23.08 -9.22 -13.60
N TYR A 104 -22.76 -8.35 -14.55
CA TYR A 104 -23.54 -7.15 -14.82
C TYR A 104 -24.97 -7.50 -15.25
N LYS A 105 -25.16 -8.46 -16.16
CA LYS A 105 -26.50 -8.86 -16.62
C LYS A 105 -27.33 -9.48 -15.50
N SER A 106 -26.73 -10.34 -14.68
CA SER A 106 -27.38 -11.03 -13.55
C SER A 106 -27.57 -10.17 -12.30
N ASN A 107 -27.03 -8.95 -12.25
CA ASN A 107 -27.23 -8.08 -11.10
C ASN A 107 -28.63 -7.45 -11.14
N GLU A 108 -29.46 -7.80 -10.16
CA GLU A 108 -30.81 -7.26 -9.96
C GLU A 108 -30.80 -5.84 -9.38
N ARG A 109 -29.75 -5.48 -8.62
CA ARG A 109 -29.62 -4.16 -7.97
C ARG A 109 -29.00 -3.14 -8.91
N LYS A 110 -29.76 -2.76 -9.94
CA LYS A 110 -29.38 -1.70 -10.88
C LYS A 110 -30.12 -0.40 -10.57
N MET A 111 -29.39 0.71 -10.65
CA MET A 111 -29.98 2.04 -10.71
C MET A 111 -29.95 2.49 -12.17
N GLY A 112 -31.07 2.28 -12.89
CA GLY A 112 -31.09 2.42 -14.34
C GLY A 112 -30.18 1.39 -15.01
N ASN A 113 -29.17 1.86 -15.75
CA ASN A 113 -28.14 1.01 -16.36
C ASN A 113 -26.85 0.94 -15.55
N PHE A 114 -26.86 1.33 -14.27
CA PHE A 114 -25.66 1.34 -13.45
C PHE A 114 -25.76 0.35 -12.29
N ILE A 115 -24.65 -0.32 -12.00
CA ILE A 115 -24.44 -1.13 -10.79
C ILE A 115 -23.34 -0.50 -9.93
N LEU A 116 -23.31 -0.83 -8.65
CA LEU A 116 -22.21 -0.43 -7.78
C LEU A 116 -20.94 -1.20 -8.14
N ILE A 117 -19.81 -0.49 -8.22
CA ILE A 117 -18.49 -1.09 -8.42
C ILE A 117 -18.16 -2.04 -7.27
N SER A 118 -18.55 -1.73 -6.03
CA SER A 118 -18.33 -2.61 -4.88
C SER A 118 -19.04 -3.96 -5.07
N ASP A 119 -20.31 -3.95 -5.45
CA ASP A 119 -21.08 -5.18 -5.71
C ASP A 119 -20.50 -5.98 -6.88
N LEU A 120 -20.05 -5.29 -7.94
CA LEU A 120 -19.38 -5.92 -9.07
C LEU A 120 -18.07 -6.59 -8.63
N THR A 121 -17.24 -5.87 -7.87
CA THR A 121 -15.93 -6.35 -7.40
C THR A 121 -16.06 -7.58 -6.51
N GLU A 122 -17.00 -7.58 -5.56
CA GLU A 122 -17.23 -8.75 -4.71
C GLU A 122 -17.66 -9.97 -5.52
N LYS A 123 -18.60 -9.80 -6.47
CA LYS A 123 -19.01 -10.90 -7.35
C LYS A 123 -17.90 -11.38 -8.28
N ILE A 124 -16.98 -10.51 -8.71
CA ILE A 124 -15.85 -10.94 -9.56
C ILE A 124 -14.90 -11.87 -8.78
N LYS A 125 -14.73 -11.66 -7.47
CA LYS A 125 -13.87 -12.49 -6.61
C LYS A 125 -14.34 -13.94 -6.54
N ASP A 126 -15.64 -14.18 -6.72
CA ASP A 126 -16.20 -15.54 -6.79
C ASP A 126 -15.70 -16.32 -8.01
N TYR A 127 -15.31 -15.63 -9.08
CA TYR A 127 -14.83 -16.25 -10.33
C TYR A 127 -13.30 -16.17 -10.48
N LEU A 128 -12.68 -15.13 -9.94
CA LEU A 128 -11.26 -14.82 -10.13
C LEU A 128 -10.59 -14.58 -8.78
N PRO A 129 -9.45 -15.24 -8.47
CA PRO A 129 -8.69 -15.01 -7.24
C PRO A 129 -7.85 -13.71 -7.34
N TRP A 130 -8.49 -12.62 -7.73
CA TRP A 130 -7.86 -11.31 -7.90
C TRP A 130 -8.07 -10.43 -6.67
N SER A 131 -7.08 -9.59 -6.40
CA SER A 131 -7.24 -8.54 -5.40
C SER A 131 -8.21 -7.45 -5.89
N THR A 132 -8.78 -6.68 -4.97
CA THR A 132 -9.64 -5.54 -5.33
C THR A 132 -8.90 -4.56 -6.26
N GLU A 133 -7.61 -4.33 -6.02
CA GLU A 133 -6.78 -3.44 -6.84
C GLU A 133 -6.65 -3.94 -8.27
N GLN A 134 -6.45 -5.25 -8.47
CA GLN A 134 -6.36 -5.86 -9.80
C GLN A 134 -7.69 -5.74 -10.56
N ILE A 135 -8.81 -5.98 -9.87
CA ILE A 135 -10.15 -5.82 -10.45
C ILE A 135 -10.39 -4.36 -10.84
N HIS A 136 -10.06 -3.41 -9.96
CA HIS A 136 -10.21 -1.98 -10.21
C HIS A 136 -9.32 -1.50 -11.35
N GLU A 137 -8.07 -1.98 -11.44
CA GLU A 137 -7.17 -1.68 -12.56
C GLU A 137 -7.75 -2.16 -13.88
N GLN A 138 -8.31 -3.37 -13.90
CA GLN A 138 -8.92 -3.94 -15.09
C GLN A 138 -10.22 -3.21 -15.49
N ILE A 139 -11.07 -2.83 -14.53
CA ILE A 139 -12.27 -2.02 -14.79
C ILE A 139 -11.87 -0.66 -15.38
N TYR A 140 -10.86 0.00 -14.81
CA TYR A 140 -10.37 1.28 -15.31
C TYR A 140 -9.77 1.15 -16.72
N LYS A 141 -9.03 0.08 -16.98
CA LYS A 141 -8.51 -0.22 -18.33
C LYS A 141 -9.66 -0.34 -19.34
N LEU A 142 -10.71 -1.10 -19.02
CA LEU A 142 -11.88 -1.24 -19.89
C LEU A 142 -12.61 0.09 -20.12
N PHE A 143 -12.62 0.98 -19.13
CA PHE A 143 -13.18 2.32 -19.26
C PHE A 143 -12.36 3.17 -20.23
N MET A 144 -11.03 3.17 -20.12
CA MET A 144 -10.13 3.85 -21.05
C MET A 144 -10.24 3.30 -22.48
N GLU A 145 -10.57 2.02 -22.63
CA GLU A 145 -10.84 1.37 -23.92
C GLU A 145 -12.28 1.58 -24.42
N TYR A 146 -13.08 2.40 -23.73
CA TYR A 146 -14.49 2.69 -24.05
C TYR A 146 -15.41 1.46 -24.10
N LYS A 147 -15.04 0.35 -23.45
CA LYS A 147 -15.87 -0.87 -23.38
C LYS A 147 -16.91 -0.80 -22.27
N VAL A 148 -16.67 0.04 -21.26
CA VAL A 148 -17.52 0.24 -20.09
C VAL A 148 -17.58 1.72 -19.78
N ASP A 149 -18.58 2.12 -18.98
CA ASP A 149 -18.69 3.45 -18.42
C ASP A 149 -18.60 3.37 -16.90
N ILE A 150 -17.90 4.32 -16.29
CA ILE A 150 -17.81 4.45 -14.84
C ILE A 150 -18.16 5.89 -14.44
N GLN A 151 -19.01 6.03 -13.43
CA GLN A 151 -19.50 7.35 -13.01
C GLN A 151 -19.10 7.65 -11.57
N PRO A 152 -18.77 8.92 -11.26
CA PRO A 152 -18.54 9.34 -9.88
C PRO A 152 -19.82 9.25 -9.07
N GLY A 153 -19.68 9.18 -7.76
CA GLY A 153 -20.84 9.10 -6.87
C GLY A 153 -20.46 9.24 -5.40
N LYS A 154 -21.49 9.33 -4.56
CA LYS A 154 -21.32 9.22 -3.11
C LYS A 154 -21.15 7.75 -2.75
N GLN A 155 -20.06 7.43 -2.05
CA GLN A 155 -19.81 6.07 -1.58
C GLN A 155 -20.91 5.68 -0.59
N LYS A 156 -21.75 4.71 -0.95
CA LYS A 156 -22.81 4.19 -0.08
C LYS A 156 -22.29 3.03 0.78
N SER A 157 -21.65 2.04 0.15
CA SER A 157 -21.09 0.85 0.81
C SER A 157 -20.01 0.16 -0.05
N GLY A 158 -19.08 -0.55 0.61
CA GLY A 158 -17.99 -1.28 -0.05
C GLY A 158 -16.86 -0.39 -0.60
N GLN A 159 -15.88 -1.00 -1.27
CA GLN A 159 -14.73 -0.29 -1.83
C GLN A 159 -15.06 0.32 -3.20
N SER A 160 -14.89 1.64 -3.32
CA SER A 160 -15.00 2.37 -4.58
C SER A 160 -13.69 2.36 -5.35
N LEU A 161 -13.76 2.51 -6.68
CA LEU A 161 -12.57 2.64 -7.51
C LEU A 161 -12.02 4.06 -7.39
N LYS A 162 -10.75 4.18 -7.01
CA LYS A 162 -10.05 5.47 -6.86
C LYS A 162 -8.92 5.55 -7.87
N ARG A 163 -8.95 6.56 -8.74
CA ARG A 163 -7.87 6.87 -9.70
C ARG A 163 -7.77 8.37 -9.89
N ASP A 164 -6.55 8.89 -9.92
CA ASP A 164 -6.24 10.29 -10.22
C ASP A 164 -7.04 11.30 -9.36
N GLY A 165 -7.19 11.00 -8.07
CA GLY A 165 -7.95 11.82 -7.12
C GLY A 165 -9.48 11.76 -7.29
N LYS A 166 -9.99 11.02 -8.27
CA LYS A 166 -11.42 10.80 -8.50
C LYS A 166 -11.90 9.50 -7.87
N ILE A 167 -13.15 9.52 -7.42
CA ILE A 167 -13.83 8.36 -6.84
C ILE A 167 -14.95 7.95 -7.78
N PHE A 168 -14.86 6.74 -8.31
CA PHE A 168 -15.87 6.12 -9.16
C PHE A 168 -16.63 5.09 -8.34
N VAL A 169 -17.96 5.17 -8.40
CA VAL A 169 -18.87 4.34 -7.60
C VAL A 169 -19.75 3.47 -8.48
N TRP A 170 -20.10 3.97 -9.66
CA TRP A 170 -21.03 3.33 -10.56
C TRP A 170 -20.33 2.75 -11.77
N PHE A 171 -20.84 1.63 -12.26
CA PHE A 171 -20.37 0.92 -13.45
C PHE A 171 -21.55 0.61 -14.38
N ALA A 172 -21.37 0.83 -15.67
CA ALA A 172 -22.27 0.39 -16.73
C ALA A 172 -21.50 -0.29 -17.86
N LEU A 173 -22.11 -1.29 -18.50
CA LEU A 173 -21.61 -1.76 -19.79
C LEU A 173 -21.97 -0.74 -20.87
N LYS A 174 -21.03 -0.43 -21.75
CA LYS A 174 -21.36 0.30 -22.98
C LYS A 174 -22.06 -0.68 -23.92
N ASN A 175 -23.25 -0.32 -24.39
CA ASN A 175 -23.88 -1.08 -25.47
C ASN A 175 -23.03 -0.86 -26.72
N ASN A 176 -22.38 -1.91 -27.21
CA ASN A 176 -21.89 -1.91 -28.58
C ASN A 176 -23.16 -2.00 -29.44
N SER A 177 -23.66 -0.85 -29.89
CA SER A 177 -24.57 -0.78 -31.03
C SER A 177 -23.88 -1.26 -32.30
#